data_AF-A0A952NSJ5-F1
#
_entry.id   AF-A0A952NSJ5-F1
#
_cell.length_a   1.000
_cell.length_b   1.000
_cell.length_c   1.000
_cell.angle_alpha   90.00
_cell.angle_beta   90.00
_cell.angle_gamma   90.00
#
_symmetry.space_group_name_H-M   'P 1'
#
loop_
_entity.id
_entity.type
_entity.pdbx_description
1 polymer ?
#
loop_
_entity_poly.entity_id
_entity_poly.type
_entity_poly.pdbx_seq_one_letter_code
_entity_poly.pdbx_strand_id
1 'polypeptide(L)'
;MDESISKEWRNKASDLRTQYIAFMEAFPPSVNDLWGKRPTHQEIFDVMVYGNLVKVNNPDKRAKYKEWTKDDIRKFVLQQEFTKVMLAIYAFVADLADITVLELSKPNKDSASLA
;
A
#
# COMPACT_ATOMS: atom_id res chain seq x y z
N MET A 1 16.95 21.68 -6.15
CA MET A 1 16.63 20.24 -6.17
C MET A 1 17.96 19.51 -6.10
N ASP A 2 18.08 18.54 -5.21
CA ASP A 2 19.31 17.77 -4.99
C ASP A 2 19.77 17.13 -6.32
N GLU A 3 20.88 17.59 -6.88
CA GLU A 3 21.40 17.11 -8.19
C GLU A 3 21.96 15.68 -8.12
N SER A 4 22.02 15.11 -6.91
CA SER A 4 22.56 13.77 -6.63
C SER A 4 21.66 12.61 -7.07
N ILE A 5 20.34 12.82 -7.18
CA ILE A 5 19.39 11.75 -7.53
C ILE A 5 19.02 11.81 -9.02
N SER A 6 19.21 10.70 -9.73
CA SER A 6 18.95 10.60 -11.16
C SER A 6 17.46 10.82 -11.51
N LYS A 7 17.23 11.42 -12.68
CA LYS A 7 15.89 11.59 -13.25
C LYS A 7 15.18 10.24 -13.46
N GLU A 8 15.95 9.20 -13.78
CA GLU A 8 15.44 7.84 -13.93
C GLU A 8 14.82 7.31 -12.63
N TRP A 9 15.54 7.42 -11.50
CA TRP A 9 15.02 7.03 -10.18
C TRP A 9 13.72 7.78 -9.87
N ARG A 10 13.70 9.10 -10.08
CA ARG A 10 12.51 9.94 -9.81
C ARG A 10 11.30 9.50 -10.62
N ASN A 11 11.50 9.22 -11.90
CA ASN A 11 10.43 8.74 -12.77
C ASN A 11 9.90 7.39 -12.29
N LYS A 12 10.77 6.40 -12.06
CA LYS A 12 10.34 5.07 -11.59
C LYS A 12 9.65 5.12 -10.24
N ALA A 13 10.17 5.90 -9.29
CA ALA A 13 9.55 6.09 -7.97
C ALA A 13 8.17 6.76 -8.09
N SER A 14 8.03 7.75 -8.97
CA SER A 14 6.74 8.41 -9.25
C SER A 14 5.73 7.45 -9.88
N ASP A 15 6.17 6.60 -10.82
CA ASP A 15 5.32 5.62 -11.48
C ASP A 15 4.84 4.55 -10.49
N LEU A 16 5.75 4.02 -9.65
CA LEU A 16 5.39 3.09 -8.58
C LEU A 16 4.38 3.72 -7.61
N ARG A 17 4.62 4.97 -7.18
CA ARG A 17 3.69 5.68 -6.29
C ARG A 17 2.31 5.82 -6.93
N THR A 18 2.25 6.15 -8.21
CA THR A 18 1.00 6.26 -8.96
C THR A 18 0.24 4.93 -9.00
N GLN A 19 0.95 3.82 -9.27
CA GLN A 19 0.37 2.49 -9.29
C GLN A 19 -0.16 2.07 -7.91
N TYR A 20 0.62 2.33 -6.85
CA TYR A 20 0.20 2.06 -5.47
C TYR A 20 -1.07 2.83 -5.09
N ILE A 21 -1.10 4.14 -5.37
CA ILE A 21 -2.28 4.97 -5.09
C ILE A 21 -3.50 4.45 -5.85
N ALA A 22 -3.35 4.18 -7.14
CA ALA A 22 -4.43 3.65 -7.97
C ALA A 22 -4.99 2.33 -7.43
N PHE A 23 -4.12 1.43 -6.94
CA PHE A 23 -4.56 0.20 -6.27
C PHE A 23 -5.33 0.50 -4.98
N MET A 24 -4.79 1.36 -4.11
CA MET A 24 -5.40 1.68 -2.81
C MET A 24 -6.78 2.35 -2.95
N GLU A 25 -6.97 3.14 -4.00
CA GLU A 25 -8.23 3.82 -4.31
C GLU A 25 -9.23 2.93 -5.07
N ALA A 26 -8.78 1.80 -5.64
CA ALA A 26 -9.64 0.87 -6.36
C ALA A 26 -10.59 0.10 -5.41
N PHE A 27 -11.74 -0.30 -5.97
CA PHE A 27 -12.67 -1.22 -5.32
C PHE A 27 -12.26 -2.67 -5.61
N PRO A 28 -12.14 -3.54 -4.60
CA PRO A 28 -11.79 -4.94 -4.83
C PRO A 28 -12.92 -5.67 -5.57
N PRO A 29 -12.64 -6.34 -6.69
CA PRO A 29 -13.68 -6.98 -7.51
C PRO A 29 -14.35 -8.17 -6.82
N SER A 30 -13.67 -8.78 -5.86
CA SER A 30 -14.16 -9.88 -5.01
C SER A 30 -15.19 -9.44 -3.97
N VAL A 31 -15.35 -8.14 -3.75
CA VAL A 31 -16.35 -7.59 -2.85
C VAL A 31 -17.61 -7.26 -3.64
N ASN A 32 -18.50 -8.24 -3.76
CA ASN A 32 -19.84 -8.05 -4.32
C ASN A 32 -20.76 -7.49 -3.23
N ASP A 33 -20.91 -6.16 -3.14
CA ASP A 33 -21.87 -5.40 -2.30
C ASP A 33 -22.22 -5.98 -0.91
N LEU A 34 -21.30 -6.72 -0.29
CA LEU A 34 -21.51 -7.39 1.01
C LEU A 34 -21.83 -6.39 2.13
N TRP A 35 -21.43 -5.13 1.94
CA TRP A 35 -21.52 -4.05 2.91
C TRP A 35 -22.31 -2.84 2.38
N GLY A 36 -23.13 -3.02 1.34
CA GLY A 36 -24.00 -1.99 0.74
C GLY A 36 -23.27 -0.92 -0.08
N LYS A 37 -22.12 -0.44 0.39
CA LYS A 37 -21.17 0.36 -0.38
C LYS A 37 -19.90 -0.46 -0.60
N ARG A 38 -19.35 -0.41 -1.82
CA ARG A 38 -18.04 -1.01 -2.12
C ARG A 38 -16.94 -0.23 -1.38
N PRO A 39 -16.21 -0.86 -0.45
CA PRO A 39 -15.07 -0.21 0.19
C PRO A 39 -13.87 -0.22 -0.74
N THR A 40 -13.01 0.79 -0.64
CA THR A 40 -11.71 0.77 -1.30
C THR A 40 -10.73 -0.12 -0.53
N HIS A 41 -9.62 -0.51 -1.17
CA HIS A 41 -8.52 -1.19 -0.48
C HIS A 41 -7.98 -0.37 0.71
N GLN A 42 -7.92 0.96 0.58
CA GLN A 42 -7.57 1.86 1.68
C GLN A 42 -8.57 1.77 2.85
N GLU A 43 -9.88 1.76 2.57
CA GLU A 43 -10.87 1.66 3.64
C GLU A 43 -10.78 0.31 4.37
N ILE A 44 -10.55 -0.79 3.62
CA ILE A 44 -10.31 -2.12 4.17
C ILE A 44 -9.08 -2.12 5.09
N PHE A 45 -7.97 -1.55 4.63
CA PHE A 45 -6.75 -1.43 5.43
C PHE A 45 -7.02 -0.70 6.74
N ASP A 46 -7.63 0.49 6.67
CA ASP A 46 -7.91 1.29 7.85
C ASP A 46 -8.82 0.57 8.84
N VAL A 47 -9.89 -0.08 8.36
CA VAL A 47 -10.86 -0.78 9.22
C VAL A 47 -10.21 -2.00 9.86
N MET A 48 -9.38 -2.75 9.15
CA MET A 48 -8.66 -3.90 9.70
C MET A 48 -7.61 -3.47 10.72
N VAL A 49 -6.80 -2.46 10.41
CA VAL A 49 -5.75 -1.98 11.29
C VAL A 49 -6.35 -1.32 12.53
N TYR A 50 -7.15 -0.27 12.36
CA TYR A 50 -7.65 0.54 13.48
C TYR A 50 -8.92 -0.02 14.13
N GLY A 51 -9.64 -0.92 13.46
CA GLY A 51 -10.82 -1.58 14.02
C GLY A 51 -10.52 -2.90 14.73
N ASN A 52 -9.34 -3.52 14.50
CA ASN A 52 -9.04 -4.84 15.06
C ASN A 52 -7.59 -5.03 15.53
N LEU A 53 -6.58 -4.62 14.74
CA LEU A 53 -5.18 -4.98 15.03
C LEU A 53 -4.49 -4.05 16.03
N VAL A 54 -4.67 -2.74 15.91
CA VAL A 54 -4.03 -1.78 16.81
C VAL A 54 -4.95 -1.43 17.99
N LYS A 55 -4.36 -1.23 19.17
CA LYS A 55 -5.08 -0.83 20.39
C LYS A 55 -5.43 0.66 20.44
N VAL A 56 -5.35 1.37 19.31
CA VAL A 56 -5.67 2.80 19.23
C VAL A 56 -7.18 3.01 19.40
N ASN A 57 -7.57 4.04 20.14
CA ASN A 57 -8.98 4.34 20.43
C ASN A 57 -9.68 4.93 19.20
N ASN A 58 -10.10 4.09 18.24
CA ASN A 58 -10.90 4.49 17.09
C ASN A 58 -12.29 3.82 17.13
N PRO A 59 -13.31 4.43 17.77
CA PRO A 59 -14.63 3.83 17.90
C PRO A 59 -15.31 3.58 16.55
N ASP A 60 -15.15 4.48 15.57
CA ASP A 60 -15.81 4.39 14.26
C ASP A 60 -15.30 3.19 13.46
N LYS A 61 -13.96 3.02 13.40
CA LYS A 61 -13.36 1.87 12.70
C LYS A 61 -13.68 0.55 13.40
N ARG A 62 -13.82 0.54 14.73
CA ARG A 62 -14.26 -0.65 15.49
C ARG A 62 -15.72 -1.01 15.23
N ALA A 63 -16.60 -0.02 15.13
CA ALA A 63 -18.00 -0.23 14.77
C ALA A 63 -18.11 -0.82 13.35
N LYS A 64 -17.38 -0.24 12.38
CA LYS A 64 -17.30 -0.78 11.01
C LYS A 64 -16.73 -2.19 10.97
N TYR A 65 -15.65 -2.47 11.69
CA TYR A 65 -15.08 -3.81 11.73
C TYR A 65 -16.07 -4.85 12.26
N LYS A 66 -16.76 -4.54 13.38
CA LYS A 66 -17.82 -5.41 13.91
C LYS A 66 -18.94 -5.61 12.90
N GLU A 67 -19.33 -4.58 12.18
CA GLU A 67 -20.34 -4.69 11.13
C GLU A 67 -19.90 -5.56 9.96
N TRP A 68 -18.66 -5.38 9.51
CA TRP A 68 -18.12 -6.08 8.35
C TRP A 68 -17.77 -7.53 8.65
N THR A 69 -17.64 -7.89 9.92
CA THR A 69 -17.35 -9.25 10.40
C THR A 69 -18.52 -9.90 11.13
N LYS A 70 -19.75 -9.43 10.90
CA LYS A 70 -20.99 -9.97 11.50
C LYS A 70 -21.20 -11.46 11.25
N ASP A 71 -20.69 -11.98 10.14
CA ASP A 71 -20.73 -13.40 9.78
C ASP A 71 -19.38 -13.87 9.23
N ASP A 72 -19.18 -15.19 9.23
CA ASP A 72 -17.90 -15.81 8.88
C ASP A 72 -17.52 -15.60 7.41
N ILE A 73 -18.50 -15.52 6.50
CA ILE A 73 -18.23 -15.32 5.06
C ILE A 73 -17.66 -13.92 4.86
N ARG A 74 -18.31 -12.89 5.39
CA ARG A 74 -17.82 -11.51 5.28
C ARG A 74 -16.48 -11.34 5.96
N LYS A 75 -16.29 -11.96 7.13
CA LYS A 75 -14.99 -11.95 7.83
C LYS A 75 -13.89 -12.57 6.99
N PHE A 76 -14.15 -13.72 6.36
CA PHE A 76 -13.19 -14.40 5.51
C PHE A 76 -12.84 -13.57 4.26
N VAL A 77 -13.84 -13.02 3.58
CA VAL A 77 -13.63 -12.13 2.41
C VAL A 77 -12.82 -10.90 2.82
N LEU A 78 -13.17 -10.26 3.94
CA LEU A 78 -12.44 -9.10 4.45
C LEU A 78 -10.96 -9.43 4.75
N GLN A 79 -10.70 -10.60 5.35
CA GLN A 79 -9.34 -11.06 5.62
C GLN A 79 -8.56 -11.33 4.33
N GLN A 80 -9.17 -11.95 3.33
CA GLN A 80 -8.53 -12.18 2.03
C GLN A 80 -8.16 -10.87 1.33
N GLU A 81 -9.07 -9.90 1.31
CA GLU A 81 -8.78 -8.58 0.73
C GLU A 81 -7.69 -7.85 1.51
N PHE A 82 -7.73 -7.91 2.83
CA PHE A 82 -6.68 -7.34 3.66
C PHE A 82 -5.31 -7.97 3.37
N THR A 83 -5.23 -9.29 3.21
CA THR A 83 -3.99 -9.97 2.81
C THR A 83 -3.48 -9.46 1.46
N LYS A 84 -4.35 -9.27 0.46
CA LYS A 84 -3.94 -8.70 -0.84
C LYS A 84 -3.38 -7.29 -0.69
N VAL A 85 -4.01 -6.46 0.15
CA VAL A 85 -3.50 -5.10 0.44
C VAL A 85 -2.11 -5.16 1.08
N MET A 86 -1.91 -6.04 2.06
CA MET A 86 -0.60 -6.21 2.70
C MET A 86 0.47 -6.70 1.72
N LEU A 87 0.13 -7.61 0.81
CA LEU A 87 1.04 -8.07 -0.25
C LEU A 87 1.40 -6.94 -1.23
N ALA A 88 0.43 -6.11 -1.61
CA ALA A 88 0.66 -4.95 -2.48
C ALA A 88 1.56 -3.90 -1.80
N ILE A 89 1.37 -3.62 -0.51
CA ILE A 89 2.26 -2.75 0.28
C ILE A 89 3.68 -3.34 0.32
N TYR A 90 3.81 -4.64 0.60
CA TYR A 90 5.10 -5.30 0.63
C TYR A 90 5.82 -5.22 -0.73
N ALA A 91 5.13 -5.52 -1.83
CA ALA A 91 5.68 -5.42 -3.18
C ALA A 91 6.12 -3.98 -3.50
N PHE A 92 5.31 -2.97 -3.19
CA PHE A 92 5.67 -1.57 -3.36
C PHE A 92 6.96 -1.19 -2.62
N VAL A 93 7.11 -1.63 -1.36
CA VAL A 93 8.31 -1.38 -0.56
C VAL A 93 9.53 -2.09 -1.17
N ALA A 94 9.38 -3.34 -1.61
CA ALA A 94 10.45 -4.10 -2.25
C ALA A 94 10.90 -3.44 -3.57
N ASP A 95 9.97 -3.08 -4.45
CA ASP A 95 10.28 -2.44 -5.73
C ASP A 95 10.95 -1.07 -5.52
N LEU A 96 10.50 -0.29 -4.53
CA LEU A 96 11.13 0.98 -4.18
C LEU A 96 12.55 0.78 -3.64
N ALA A 97 12.77 -0.25 -2.82
CA ALA A 97 14.09 -0.61 -2.33
C ALA A 97 15.02 -0.99 -3.49
N ASP A 98 14.55 -1.82 -4.42
CA ASP A 98 15.33 -2.26 -5.58
C ASP A 98 15.75 -1.07 -6.47
N ILE A 99 14.82 -0.16 -6.77
CA ILE A 99 15.14 1.05 -7.55
C ILE A 99 16.16 1.93 -6.80
N THR A 100 16.07 1.99 -5.47
CA THR A 100 17.00 2.76 -4.63
C THR A 100 18.39 2.12 -4.59
N VAL A 101 18.48 0.79 -4.46
CA VAL A 101 19.77 0.06 -4.53
C VAL A 101 20.43 0.25 -5.89
N LEU A 102 19.66 0.20 -6.97
CA LEU A 102 20.16 0.46 -8.32
C LEU A 102 20.70 1.88 -8.47
N GLU A 103 20.05 2.87 -7.85
CA GLU A 103 20.52 4.25 -7.86
C GLU A 103 21.82 4.42 -7.07
N LEU A 104 21.90 3.84 -5.87
CA LEU A 104 23.09 3.90 -5.01
C LEU A 104 24.30 3.15 -5.61
N SER A 105 24.05 2.20 -6.49
CA SER A 105 25.09 1.42 -7.17
C SER A 105 25.68 2.14 -8.39
N LYS A 106 25.13 3.30 -8.79
CA LYS A 106 25.67 4.06 -9.93
C LYS A 106 27.00 4.70 -9.53
N PRO A 107 28.04 4.64 -10.39
CA PRO A 107 29.33 5.26 -10.10
C PRO A 107 29.14 6.77 -9.89
N ASN A 108 29.64 7.26 -8.76
CA ASN A 108 29.55 8.67 -8.40
C ASN A 108 30.37 9.49 -9.41
N LYS A 109 29.81 10.55 -10.00
CA LYS A 109 30.55 11.38 -10.96
C LYS A 109 31.80 12.04 -10.35
N ASP A 110 31.82 12.17 -9.02
CA ASP A 110 32.93 12.77 -8.27
C ASP A 110 34.17 11.86 -8.13
N SER A 111 34.05 10.55 -8.36
CA SER A 111 35.21 9.64 -8.38
C SER A 111 35.87 9.52 -9.75
N ALA A 112 35.27 10.08 -10.80
CA ALA A 112 35.81 10.08 -12.16
C ALA A 112 36.69 11.31 -12.48
N SER A 113 36.72 12.33 -11.62
CA SER A 113 37.54 13.55 -11.81
C SER A 113 38.91 13.49 -11.14
N LEU A 114 39.24 12.37 -10.47
CA LEU A 114 40.49 12.15 -9.74
C LEU A 114 41.40 11.05 -10.36
N ALA A 115 41.07 10.55 -11.55
CA ALA A 115 41.87 9.61 -12.33
C ALA A 115 42.32 10.25 -13.65
#